data_AF-A0A0M3D3S5-F1
#
_entry.id   AF-A0A0M3D3S5-F1
#
_cell.length_a   1.000
_cell.length_b   1.000
_cell.length_c   1.000
_cell.angle_alpha   90.00
_cell.angle_beta   90.00
_cell.angle_gamma   90.00
#
_symmetry.space_group_name_H-M   'P 1'
#
loop_
_entity.id
_entity.type
_entity.pdbx_description
1 polymer ?
#
loop_
_entity_poly.entity_id
_entity_poly.type
_entity_poly.pdbx_seq_one_letter_code
_entity_poly.pdbx_strand_id
1 'polypeptide(L)'
;MEFPSGGSVSWLSSMDDLRGEAFDLVILDEAGEPDPEKVLEVLAAALPTLDTRPGAQIIAAGTAGRYRAGNLLWTWLALARSGSSGVLDYSVDDQDVTDAQLAAWEPTAEHPEGNVKNLVLASHPGVGTLTTLESIKNNYETLPIEKFAPEYLGIFGDSGNAGLLIKPKTWTNAGSSAPLPSPEHYALGLVCHPDQQSAALVAAWRDENGIAHILVDRHDRGTDWVAPYLKKHAKDRVPIAYDSFSAVTQVEVNKAEKSAPRPRTEPQRTAFIKQAAALLMDDLNNGRVIHYDQGPLNRAVEVAVKRKVGMFGWAFGRSLAEDDITALEAASLALRLFDEMPKKREFMSMVA
;
A
#
# COMPACT_ATOMS: atom_id res chain seq x y z
N MET A 1 -11.69 41.99 -3.36
CA MET A 1 -12.12 42.76 -4.55
C MET A 1 -13.63 42.75 -4.56
N GLU A 2 -14.27 43.91 -4.73
CA GLU A 2 -15.73 44.02 -4.80
C GLU A 2 -16.15 44.53 -6.17
N PHE A 3 -17.22 43.96 -6.70
CA PHE A 3 -17.78 44.33 -7.99
C PHE A 3 -19.02 45.23 -7.79
N PRO A 4 -19.33 46.13 -8.74
CA PRO A 4 -20.54 46.96 -8.68
C PRO A 4 -21.85 46.17 -8.59
N SER A 5 -21.84 44.89 -8.98
CA SER A 5 -22.95 43.95 -8.83
C SER A 5 -23.17 43.47 -7.39
N GLY A 6 -22.29 43.82 -6.45
CA GLY A 6 -22.30 43.35 -5.06
C GLY A 6 -21.55 42.03 -4.82
N GLY A 7 -21.03 41.39 -5.87
CA GLY A 7 -20.16 40.22 -5.73
C GLY A 7 -18.79 40.61 -5.17
N SER A 8 -18.14 39.69 -4.46
CA SER A 8 -16.79 39.89 -3.94
C SER A 8 -15.91 38.66 -4.17
N VAL A 9 -14.60 38.88 -4.25
CA VAL A 9 -13.55 37.86 -4.34
C VAL A 9 -12.50 38.16 -3.29
N SER A 10 -12.12 37.13 -2.54
CA SER A 10 -11.10 37.18 -1.49
C SER A 10 -10.01 36.15 -1.78
N TRP A 11 -8.75 36.57 -1.67
CA TRP A 11 -7.59 35.70 -1.80
C TRP A 11 -7.14 35.34 -0.39
N LEU A 12 -7.25 34.06 -0.04
CA LEU A 12 -7.00 33.57 1.30
C LEU A 12 -5.70 32.75 1.29
N SER A 13 -4.76 33.11 2.17
CA SER A 13 -3.48 32.41 2.30
C SER A 13 -3.42 31.49 3.53
N SER A 14 -4.39 31.60 4.43
CA SER A 14 -4.46 30.77 5.64
C SER A 14 -5.85 30.16 5.84
N MET A 15 -5.87 29.02 6.53
CA MET A 15 -7.10 28.30 6.86
C MET A 15 -7.97 29.02 7.89
N ASP A 16 -7.36 29.88 8.71
CA ASP A 16 -8.08 30.65 9.71
C ASP A 16 -8.94 31.75 9.06
N ASP A 17 -8.53 32.26 7.89
CA ASP A 17 -9.25 33.28 7.15
C ASP A 17 -10.52 32.75 6.45
N LEU A 18 -10.68 31.43 6.35
CA LEU A 18 -11.90 30.79 5.86
C LEU A 18 -13.01 30.77 6.93
N ARG A 19 -12.65 30.77 8.21
CA ARG A 19 -13.61 30.54 9.30
C ARG A 19 -14.40 31.81 9.61
N GLY A 20 -15.74 31.69 9.62
CA GLY A 20 -16.65 32.77 10.04
C GLY A 20 -17.26 33.57 8.88
N GLU A 21 -16.87 33.27 7.65
CA GLU A 21 -17.46 33.84 6.44
C GLU A 21 -18.34 32.80 5.72
N ALA A 22 -19.16 33.26 4.77
CA ALA A 22 -20.03 32.40 3.97
C ALA A 22 -19.85 32.67 2.47
N PHE A 23 -19.41 31.67 1.71
CA PHE A 23 -19.00 31.80 0.30
C PHE A 23 -19.96 31.07 -0.65
N ASP A 24 -20.22 31.67 -1.81
CA ASP A 24 -20.95 31.01 -2.91
C ASP A 24 -20.04 30.12 -3.76
N LEU A 25 -18.73 30.37 -3.74
CA LEU A 25 -17.71 29.59 -4.45
C LEU A 25 -16.39 29.59 -3.67
N VAL A 26 -15.82 28.41 -3.47
CA VAL A 26 -14.46 28.24 -2.95
C VAL A 26 -13.59 27.54 -4.00
N ILE A 27 -12.43 28.11 -4.32
CA ILE A 27 -11.44 27.51 -5.22
C ILE A 27 -10.22 27.14 -4.39
N LEU A 28 -9.89 25.86 -4.39
CA LEU A 28 -8.69 25.29 -3.79
C LEU A 28 -7.65 25.13 -4.91
N ASP A 29 -6.67 26.04 -4.93
CA ASP A 29 -5.56 26.00 -5.88
C ASP A 29 -4.45 25.04 -5.41
N GLU A 30 -3.67 24.52 -6.35
CA GLU A 30 -2.62 23.53 -6.12
C GLU A 30 -3.08 22.30 -5.31
N ALA A 31 -4.31 21.82 -5.54
CA ALA A 31 -4.93 20.76 -4.75
C ALA A 31 -4.22 19.39 -4.80
N GLY A 32 -3.25 19.22 -5.69
CA GLY A 32 -2.38 18.03 -5.77
C GLY A 32 -1.21 18.03 -4.79
N GLU A 33 -0.80 19.18 -4.25
CA GLU A 33 0.45 19.33 -3.48
C GLU A 33 0.34 19.09 -1.96
N PRO A 34 -0.72 19.50 -1.22
CA PRO A 34 -0.78 19.38 0.23
C PRO A 34 -0.65 17.93 0.69
N ASP A 35 -0.10 17.67 1.89
CA ASP A 35 -0.08 16.34 2.52
C ASP A 35 -1.47 15.93 3.08
N PRO A 36 -1.75 14.62 3.31
CA PRO A 36 -3.10 14.14 3.68
C PRO A 36 -3.69 14.79 4.94
N GLU A 37 -2.87 15.03 5.96
CA GLU A 37 -3.30 15.73 7.18
C GLU A 37 -3.79 17.14 6.85
N LYS A 38 -3.07 17.84 5.97
CA LYS A 38 -3.42 19.19 5.54
C LYS A 38 -4.70 19.23 4.72
N VAL A 39 -4.94 18.21 3.89
CA VAL A 39 -6.19 18.08 3.14
C VAL A 39 -7.40 18.03 4.07
N LEU A 40 -7.33 17.26 5.16
CA LEU A 40 -8.43 17.17 6.13
C LEU A 40 -8.68 18.51 6.83
N GLU A 41 -7.62 19.22 7.23
CA GLU A 41 -7.73 20.57 7.79
C GLU A 41 -8.39 21.54 6.79
N VAL A 42 -8.00 21.45 5.51
CA VAL A 42 -8.53 22.30 4.44
C VAL A 42 -10.03 22.11 4.30
N LEU A 43 -10.47 20.86 4.14
CA LEU A 43 -11.88 20.53 3.95
C LEU A 43 -12.73 20.86 5.19
N ALA A 44 -12.20 20.59 6.39
CA ALA A 44 -12.91 20.87 7.64
C ALA A 44 -13.18 22.36 7.85
N ALA A 45 -12.33 23.24 7.33
CA ALA A 45 -12.58 24.68 7.40
C ALA A 45 -13.40 25.19 6.21
N ALA A 46 -13.21 24.65 5.01
CA ALA A 46 -13.88 25.14 3.80
C ALA A 46 -15.35 24.71 3.72
N LEU A 47 -15.67 23.44 3.96
CA LEU A 47 -17.03 22.91 3.76
C LEU A 47 -18.11 23.66 4.57
N PRO A 48 -17.91 23.97 5.87
CA PRO A 48 -18.92 24.68 6.66
C PRO A 48 -19.28 26.08 6.13
N THR A 49 -18.36 26.73 5.40
CA THR A 49 -18.60 28.07 4.84
C THR A 49 -19.63 28.08 3.71
N LEU A 50 -19.96 26.89 3.17
CA LEU A 50 -20.86 26.70 2.04
C LEU A 50 -22.28 26.31 2.49
N ASP A 51 -22.44 25.79 3.71
CA ASP A 51 -23.69 25.16 4.19
C ASP A 51 -24.92 26.08 4.14
N THR A 52 -24.71 27.39 4.27
CA THR A 52 -25.79 28.39 4.31
C THR A 52 -26.07 29.04 2.95
N ARG A 53 -25.39 28.58 1.89
CA ARG A 53 -25.44 29.16 0.54
C ARG A 53 -25.99 28.14 -0.47
N PRO A 54 -27.31 28.18 -0.78
CA PRO A 54 -27.91 27.26 -1.74
C PRO A 54 -27.23 27.34 -3.11
N GLY A 55 -26.75 26.21 -3.62
CA GLY A 55 -26.05 26.13 -4.91
C GLY A 55 -24.57 26.53 -4.84
N ALA A 56 -24.00 26.71 -3.65
CA ALA A 56 -22.58 26.98 -3.52
C ALA A 56 -21.72 25.85 -4.08
N GLN A 57 -20.56 26.21 -4.62
CA GLN A 57 -19.65 25.29 -5.27
C GLN A 57 -18.27 25.30 -4.61
N ILE A 58 -17.61 24.15 -4.70
CA ILE A 58 -16.20 24.03 -4.37
C ILE A 58 -15.46 23.41 -5.55
N ILE A 59 -14.33 24.02 -5.92
CA ILE A 59 -13.52 23.60 -7.07
C ILE A 59 -12.11 23.34 -6.55
N ALA A 60 -11.56 22.18 -6.87
CA ALA A 60 -10.14 21.88 -6.69
C ALA A 60 -9.44 21.97 -8.05
N ALA A 61 -8.37 22.75 -8.11
CA ALA A 61 -7.55 22.93 -9.31
C ALA A 61 -6.07 22.67 -8.96
N GLY A 62 -5.31 22.16 -9.91
CA GLY A 62 -3.88 21.89 -9.72
C GLY A 62 -3.36 20.82 -10.69
N THR A 63 -2.08 20.51 -10.55
CA THR A 63 -1.43 19.40 -11.26
C THR A 63 -1.47 18.13 -10.43
N ALA A 64 -1.02 17.01 -11.02
CA ALA A 64 -1.06 15.73 -10.35
C ALA A 64 -0.12 15.70 -9.14
N GLY A 65 -0.63 15.21 -8.02
CA GLY A 65 0.13 15.09 -6.78
C GLY A 65 1.16 13.96 -6.83
N ARG A 66 2.09 13.98 -5.87
CA ARG A 66 3.10 12.92 -5.73
C ARG A 66 2.52 11.58 -5.33
N TYR A 67 1.29 11.55 -4.80
CA TYR A 67 0.66 10.38 -4.22
C TYR A 67 -0.86 10.41 -4.52
N ARG A 68 -1.49 9.23 -4.50
CA ARG A 68 -2.95 9.09 -4.74
C ARG A 68 -3.77 8.99 -3.45
N ALA A 69 -3.35 8.14 -2.52
CA ALA A 69 -4.09 7.88 -1.29
C ALA A 69 -4.10 9.12 -0.37
N GLY A 70 -5.28 9.62 -0.02
CA GLY A 70 -5.43 10.83 0.78
C GLY A 70 -5.17 12.14 0.03
N ASN A 71 -4.89 12.08 -1.28
CA ASN A 71 -4.71 13.29 -2.09
C ASN A 71 -6.08 13.86 -2.48
N LEU A 72 -6.24 15.17 -2.32
CA LEU A 72 -7.51 15.86 -2.56
C LEU A 72 -7.92 15.79 -4.03
N LEU A 73 -7.04 16.20 -4.93
CA LEU A 73 -7.31 16.24 -6.36
C LEU A 73 -7.61 14.85 -6.92
N TRP A 74 -6.83 13.83 -6.53
CA TRP A 74 -7.08 12.44 -6.94
C TRP A 74 -8.46 11.93 -6.50
N THR A 75 -8.81 12.16 -5.22
CA THR A 75 -10.11 11.75 -4.67
C THR A 75 -11.26 12.38 -5.43
N TRP A 76 -11.13 13.64 -5.82
CA TRP A 76 -12.18 14.37 -6.52
C TRP A 76 -12.27 14.01 -8.00
N LEU A 77 -11.13 13.73 -8.66
CA LEU A 77 -11.13 13.14 -10.01
C LEU A 77 -11.86 11.79 -10.02
N ALA A 78 -11.65 10.94 -9.00
CA ALA A 78 -12.35 9.67 -8.88
C ALA A 78 -13.88 9.86 -8.74
N LEU A 79 -14.32 10.81 -7.90
CA LEU A 79 -15.74 11.15 -7.74
C LEU A 79 -16.36 11.70 -9.03
N ALA A 80 -15.61 12.51 -9.78
CA ALA A 80 -16.10 13.03 -11.06
C ALA A 80 -16.22 11.93 -12.12
N ARG A 81 -15.23 11.03 -12.20
CA ARG A 81 -15.24 9.86 -13.07
C ARG A 81 -16.39 8.89 -12.73
N SER A 82 -16.84 8.85 -11.48
CA SER A 82 -18.06 8.13 -11.06
C SER A 82 -19.36 8.91 -11.29
N GLY A 83 -19.30 10.07 -11.93
CA GLY A 83 -20.47 10.90 -12.28
C GLY A 83 -21.04 11.73 -11.14
N SER A 84 -20.31 11.88 -10.03
CA SER A 84 -20.78 12.61 -8.83
C SER A 84 -20.42 14.10 -8.84
N SER A 85 -19.57 14.55 -9.75
CA SER A 85 -19.18 15.96 -9.93
C SER A 85 -18.79 16.25 -11.38
N GLY A 86 -18.74 17.54 -11.74
CA GLY A 86 -18.19 17.98 -13.03
C GLY A 86 -16.66 17.96 -13.00
N VAL A 87 -16.03 17.72 -14.15
CA VAL A 87 -14.57 17.69 -14.28
C VAL A 87 -14.10 18.24 -15.61
N LEU A 88 -12.95 18.92 -15.56
CA LEU A 88 -12.12 19.22 -16.72
C LEU A 88 -10.77 18.53 -16.48
N ASP A 89 -10.54 17.41 -17.16
CA ASP A 89 -9.37 16.56 -16.96
C ASP A 89 -8.53 16.54 -18.23
N TYR A 90 -7.29 16.99 -18.11
CA TYR A 90 -6.27 16.97 -19.16
C TYR A 90 -5.14 15.99 -18.82
N SER A 91 -5.32 15.13 -17.80
CA SER A 91 -4.33 14.10 -17.48
C SER A 91 -4.30 13.03 -18.57
N VAL A 92 -3.10 12.50 -18.79
CA VAL A 92 -2.92 11.25 -19.53
C VAL A 92 -3.45 10.11 -18.65
N ASP A 93 -4.19 9.17 -19.26
CA ASP A 93 -4.61 7.95 -18.56
C ASP A 93 -3.37 7.11 -18.20
N ASP A 94 -3.09 7.02 -16.91
CA ASP A 94 -1.92 6.32 -16.39
C ASP A 94 -2.02 4.79 -16.55
N GLN A 95 -3.20 4.24 -16.84
CA GLN A 95 -3.37 2.82 -17.13
C GLN A 95 -2.87 2.44 -18.53
N ASP A 96 -2.78 3.43 -19.43
CA ASP A 96 -2.37 3.26 -20.83
C ASP A 96 -0.92 3.71 -21.09
N VAL A 97 -0.19 4.12 -20.04
CA VAL A 97 1.20 4.59 -20.13
C VAL A 97 2.15 3.65 -19.38
N THR A 98 3.23 3.29 -20.04
CA THR A 98 4.30 2.44 -19.52
C THR A 98 5.58 3.23 -19.26
N ASP A 99 6.42 2.74 -18.34
CA ASP A 99 7.76 3.31 -18.11
C ASP A 99 8.60 3.38 -19.40
N ALA A 100 8.42 2.41 -20.30
CA ALA A 100 9.10 2.37 -21.60
C ALA A 100 8.70 3.53 -22.50
N GLN A 101 7.43 3.95 -22.48
CA GLN A 101 6.94 5.13 -23.20
C GLN A 101 7.44 6.44 -22.58
N LEU A 102 7.75 6.46 -21.30
CA LEU A 102 8.28 7.64 -20.60
C LEU A 102 9.81 7.79 -20.71
N ALA A 103 10.50 6.72 -21.14
CA ALA A 103 11.96 6.63 -21.15
C ALA A 103 12.67 7.52 -22.18
N ALA A 104 11.98 7.97 -23.22
CA ALA A 104 12.53 8.93 -24.18
C ALA A 104 11.47 9.87 -24.74
N TRP A 105 11.91 11.07 -25.15
CA TRP A 105 11.06 12.10 -25.75
C TRP A 105 10.36 11.61 -27.03
N GLU A 106 11.13 10.94 -27.88
CA GLU A 106 10.72 10.25 -29.11
C GLU A 106 11.45 8.89 -29.16
N PRO A 107 11.00 7.93 -29.99
CA PRO A 107 11.65 6.62 -30.06
C PRO A 107 13.13 6.70 -30.42
N THR A 108 13.98 5.99 -29.67
CA THR A 108 15.42 5.85 -29.96
C THR A 108 15.81 4.38 -30.11
N ALA A 109 17.06 4.08 -30.48
CA ALA A 109 17.55 2.70 -30.55
C ALA A 109 17.57 2.04 -29.17
N GLU A 110 17.90 2.80 -28.12
CA GLU A 110 17.94 2.38 -26.72
C GLU A 110 16.54 2.29 -26.10
N HIS A 111 15.62 3.16 -26.55
CA HIS A 111 14.25 3.28 -26.05
C HIS A 111 13.25 3.30 -27.21
N PRO A 112 13.02 2.15 -27.88
CA PRO A 112 12.19 2.09 -29.09
C PRO A 112 10.70 2.41 -28.84
N GLU A 113 10.26 2.34 -27.58
CA GLU A 113 8.88 2.64 -27.17
C GLU A 113 8.71 4.07 -26.64
N GLY A 114 9.80 4.84 -26.48
CA GLY A 114 9.76 6.20 -25.94
C GLY A 114 8.83 7.11 -26.74
N ASN A 115 7.89 7.78 -26.08
CA ASN A 115 6.77 8.43 -26.75
C ASN A 115 6.24 9.67 -26.02
N VAL A 116 7.04 10.30 -25.15
CA VAL A 116 6.59 11.42 -24.29
C VAL A 116 6.03 12.58 -25.09
N LYS A 117 6.63 12.91 -26.24
CA LYS A 117 6.16 13.99 -27.13
C LYS A 117 4.68 13.83 -27.51
N ASN A 118 4.26 12.63 -27.88
CA ASN A 118 2.88 12.38 -28.31
C ASN A 118 1.92 12.41 -27.12
N LEU A 119 2.36 11.96 -25.94
CA LEU A 119 1.59 12.09 -24.70
C LEU A 119 1.34 13.57 -24.37
N VAL A 120 2.39 14.40 -24.39
CA VAL A 120 2.29 15.85 -24.18
C VAL A 120 1.34 16.51 -25.17
N LEU A 121 1.43 16.18 -26.46
CA LEU A 121 0.56 16.77 -27.49
C LEU A 121 -0.90 16.36 -27.34
N ALA A 122 -1.16 15.15 -26.83
CA ALA A 122 -2.51 14.66 -26.60
C ALA A 122 -3.16 15.28 -25.35
N SER A 123 -2.36 15.59 -24.32
CA SER A 123 -2.86 15.98 -23.01
C SER A 123 -2.76 17.47 -22.72
N HIS A 124 -1.68 18.15 -23.12
CA HIS A 124 -1.33 19.47 -22.60
C HIS A 124 -1.98 20.61 -23.42
N PRO A 125 -3.06 21.27 -22.95
CA PRO A 125 -3.83 22.22 -23.75
C PRO A 125 -3.07 23.52 -24.07
N GLY A 126 -2.04 23.84 -23.30
CA GLY A 126 -1.21 25.04 -23.49
C GLY A 126 -0.20 24.98 -24.65
N VAL A 127 0.01 23.82 -25.28
CA VAL A 127 1.01 23.68 -26.35
C VAL A 127 0.60 24.49 -27.58
N GLY A 128 1.48 25.40 -28.01
CA GLY A 128 1.24 26.28 -29.15
C GLY A 128 0.49 27.57 -28.79
N THR A 129 0.11 27.76 -27.53
CA THR A 129 -0.55 28.99 -27.04
C THR A 129 0.23 29.62 -25.89
N LEU A 130 0.29 28.95 -24.74
CA LEU A 130 0.95 29.41 -23.51
C LEU A 130 2.39 28.92 -23.38
N THR A 131 2.72 27.81 -24.04
CA THR A 131 4.06 27.21 -24.03
C THR A 131 4.39 26.60 -25.40
N THR A 132 5.66 26.32 -25.63
CA THR A 132 6.13 25.66 -26.86
C THR A 132 6.54 24.22 -26.59
N LEU A 133 6.44 23.38 -27.62
CA LEU A 133 6.90 21.99 -27.52
C LEU A 133 8.41 21.91 -27.24
N GLU A 134 9.18 22.86 -27.74
CA GLU A 134 10.62 22.96 -27.46
C GLU A 134 10.90 23.28 -25.99
N SER A 135 10.14 24.21 -25.38
CA SER A 135 10.25 24.50 -23.95
C SER A 135 9.93 23.29 -23.09
N ILE A 136 8.86 22.54 -23.41
CA ILE A 136 8.52 21.31 -22.67
C ILE A 136 9.59 20.24 -22.86
N LYS A 137 10.13 20.08 -24.08
CA LYS A 137 11.24 19.15 -24.34
C LYS A 137 12.47 19.49 -23.50
N ASN A 138 12.86 20.76 -23.44
CA ASN A 138 13.99 21.18 -22.62
C ASN A 138 13.75 20.86 -21.13
N ASN A 139 12.52 21.02 -20.64
CA ASN A 139 12.15 20.66 -19.28
C ASN A 139 12.18 19.15 -19.05
N TYR A 140 11.75 18.34 -20.03
CA TYR A 140 11.86 16.88 -19.99
C TYR A 140 13.33 16.42 -19.89
N GLU A 141 14.22 17.04 -20.65
CA GLU A 141 15.66 16.70 -20.62
C GLU A 141 16.36 17.19 -19.33
N THR A 142 15.77 18.16 -18.62
CA THR A 142 16.34 18.75 -17.40
C THR A 142 15.81 18.10 -16.12
N LEU A 143 14.53 17.76 -16.08
CA LEU A 143 13.86 17.25 -14.89
C LEU A 143 13.87 15.71 -14.85
N PRO A 144 13.99 15.11 -13.65
CA PRO A 144 13.68 13.69 -13.48
C PRO A 144 12.24 13.38 -13.91
N ILE A 145 12.00 12.17 -14.41
CA ILE A 145 10.67 11.77 -14.92
C ILE A 145 9.59 11.82 -13.83
N GLU A 146 9.97 11.58 -12.57
CA GLU A 146 9.08 11.64 -11.40
C GLU A 146 8.63 13.07 -11.06
N LYS A 147 9.30 14.08 -11.62
CA LYS A 147 8.89 15.49 -11.54
C LYS A 147 8.21 15.94 -12.82
N PHE A 148 8.65 15.44 -13.96
CA PHE A 148 8.07 15.81 -15.24
C PHE A 148 6.65 15.22 -15.43
N ALA A 149 6.45 13.94 -15.12
CA ALA A 149 5.19 13.26 -15.41
C ALA A 149 3.98 13.84 -14.66
N PRO A 150 4.07 14.17 -13.35
CA PRO A 150 2.94 14.80 -12.66
C PRO A 150 2.61 16.20 -13.19
N GLU A 151 3.64 16.97 -13.53
CA GLU A 151 3.51 18.38 -13.93
C GLU A 151 3.03 18.56 -15.37
N TYR A 152 3.56 17.77 -16.31
CA TYR A 152 3.31 17.95 -17.75
C TYR A 152 2.33 16.94 -18.33
N LEU A 153 2.17 15.77 -17.70
CA LEU A 153 1.29 14.70 -18.18
C LEU A 153 0.09 14.49 -17.26
N GLY A 154 0.03 15.13 -16.09
CA GLY A 154 -1.02 14.89 -15.12
C GLY A 154 -1.01 13.46 -14.56
N ILE A 155 0.11 12.74 -14.70
CA ILE A 155 0.26 11.38 -14.18
C ILE A 155 0.60 11.49 -12.71
N PHE A 156 -0.33 11.11 -11.84
CA PHE A 156 -0.10 11.10 -10.41
C PHE A 156 1.12 10.27 -10.08
N GLY A 157 1.97 10.83 -9.24
CA GLY A 157 3.10 10.11 -8.72
C GLY A 157 2.61 8.83 -8.05
N ASP A 158 3.28 7.75 -8.36
CA ASP A 158 3.12 6.53 -7.62
C ASP A 158 3.74 6.67 -6.22
N SER A 159 4.06 7.83 -5.63
CA SER A 159 4.54 7.82 -4.23
C SER A 159 3.48 7.27 -3.25
N GLY A 160 2.22 7.18 -3.69
CA GLY A 160 1.16 6.39 -3.03
C GLY A 160 1.04 4.91 -3.46
N ASN A 161 1.78 4.44 -4.48
CA ASN A 161 1.78 3.07 -5.04
C ASN A 161 3.21 2.44 -5.20
N ALA A 162 4.21 3.19 -5.67
CA ALA A 162 5.66 3.02 -5.52
C ALA A 162 6.16 3.17 -4.07
N GLY A 163 5.33 3.69 -3.15
CA GLY A 163 5.56 3.59 -1.71
C GLY A 163 5.18 2.23 -1.11
N LEU A 164 4.28 1.46 -1.78
CA LEU A 164 3.89 0.14 -1.33
C LEU A 164 5.01 -0.84 -1.64
N LEU A 165 5.49 -1.50 -0.58
CA LEU A 165 6.51 -2.53 -0.71
C LEU A 165 6.08 -3.65 -1.67
N ILE A 166 4.78 -3.98 -1.70
CA ILE A 166 4.20 -4.98 -2.57
C ILE A 166 3.22 -4.28 -3.51
N LYS A 167 3.48 -4.37 -4.82
CA LYS A 167 2.63 -3.75 -5.84
C LYS A 167 1.23 -4.37 -5.84
N PRO A 168 0.14 -3.58 -5.95
CA PRO A 168 -1.23 -4.10 -5.94
C PRO A 168 -1.47 -5.22 -6.95
N LYS A 169 -0.99 -5.06 -8.20
CA LYS A 169 -1.11 -6.09 -9.25
C LYS A 169 -0.43 -7.41 -8.86
N THR A 170 0.75 -7.35 -8.24
CA THR A 170 1.46 -8.53 -7.75
C THR A 170 0.64 -9.24 -6.66
N TRP A 171 0.04 -8.48 -5.75
CA TRP A 171 -0.81 -9.02 -4.70
C TRP A 171 -2.09 -9.64 -5.26
N THR A 172 -2.85 -8.92 -6.09
CA THR A 172 -4.08 -9.41 -6.71
C THR A 172 -3.86 -10.70 -7.50
N ASN A 173 -2.74 -10.82 -8.23
CA ASN A 173 -2.40 -12.04 -8.98
C ASN A 173 -2.12 -13.25 -8.09
N ALA A 174 -1.68 -13.04 -6.85
CA ALA A 174 -1.48 -14.09 -5.85
C ALA A 174 -2.78 -14.44 -5.10
N GLY A 175 -3.87 -13.68 -5.31
CA GLY A 175 -5.14 -13.87 -4.63
C GLY A 175 -5.94 -15.04 -5.17
N SER A 176 -6.55 -15.81 -4.27
CA SER A 176 -7.46 -16.91 -4.58
C SER A 176 -8.76 -16.77 -3.79
N SER A 177 -9.89 -16.91 -4.50
CA SER A 177 -11.23 -16.98 -3.91
C SER A 177 -11.66 -18.41 -3.57
N ALA A 178 -10.73 -19.37 -3.65
CA ALA A 178 -11.01 -20.75 -3.29
C ALA A 178 -11.41 -20.87 -1.80
N PRO A 179 -12.23 -21.88 -1.44
CA PRO A 179 -12.52 -22.17 -0.03
C PRO A 179 -11.23 -22.35 0.78
N LEU A 180 -11.26 -21.90 2.05
CA LEU A 180 -10.11 -22.01 2.94
C LEU A 180 -9.75 -23.50 3.15
N PRO A 181 -8.55 -23.94 2.74
CA PRO A 181 -8.13 -25.31 2.93
C PRO A 181 -7.78 -25.61 4.38
N SER A 182 -7.70 -26.90 4.71
CA SER A 182 -7.14 -27.41 5.96
C SER A 182 -5.86 -28.20 5.63
N PRO A 183 -4.68 -27.57 5.64
CA PRO A 183 -3.44 -28.26 5.29
C PRO A 183 -3.06 -29.28 6.37
N GLU A 184 -2.57 -30.46 5.96
CA GLU A 184 -2.07 -31.47 6.90
C GLU A 184 -0.64 -31.19 7.38
N HIS A 185 0.15 -30.49 6.57
CA HIS A 185 1.56 -30.21 6.83
C HIS A 185 1.85 -28.74 6.54
N TYR A 186 2.07 -27.97 7.60
CA TYR A 186 2.26 -26.53 7.53
C TYR A 186 3.09 -26.06 8.73
N ALA A 187 3.61 -24.85 8.63
CA ALA A 187 4.18 -24.11 9.74
C ALA A 187 3.28 -22.93 10.09
N LEU A 188 3.40 -22.43 11.31
CA LEU A 188 2.74 -21.23 11.77
C LEU A 188 3.75 -20.13 12.05
N GLY A 189 3.35 -18.88 11.84
CA GLY A 189 4.07 -17.68 12.25
C GLY A 189 3.18 -16.85 13.17
N LEU A 190 3.77 -16.36 14.26
CA LEU A 190 3.09 -15.55 15.27
C LEU A 190 3.77 -14.19 15.40
N VAL A 191 2.95 -13.13 15.34
CA VAL A 191 3.41 -11.76 15.59
C VAL A 191 2.34 -11.02 16.38
N CYS A 192 2.75 -10.36 17.47
CA CYS A 192 1.94 -9.40 18.21
C CYS A 192 2.36 -7.96 17.87
N HIS A 193 1.39 -7.06 17.76
CA HIS A 193 1.65 -5.64 17.59
C HIS A 193 2.44 -5.08 18.79
N PRO A 194 3.45 -4.21 18.59
CA PRO A 194 4.24 -3.63 19.69
C PRO A 194 3.40 -2.93 20.75
N ASP A 195 2.34 -2.23 20.33
CA ASP A 195 1.39 -1.56 21.23
C ASP A 195 0.27 -2.48 21.76
N GLN A 196 0.39 -3.80 21.56
CA GLN A 196 -0.59 -4.81 21.99
C GLN A 196 -2.00 -4.62 21.40
N GLN A 197 -2.13 -3.86 20.31
CA GLN A 197 -3.42 -3.55 19.68
C GLN A 197 -4.04 -4.75 18.95
N SER A 198 -3.20 -5.65 18.44
CA SER A 198 -3.59 -6.83 17.69
C SER A 198 -2.50 -7.91 17.70
N ALA A 199 -2.85 -9.11 17.23
CA ALA A 199 -1.90 -10.14 16.89
C ALA A 199 -2.38 -10.95 15.69
N ALA A 200 -1.45 -11.64 15.03
CA ALA A 200 -1.72 -12.55 13.93
C ALA A 200 -1.02 -13.89 14.13
N LEU A 201 -1.73 -14.96 13.79
CA LEU A 201 -1.24 -16.31 13.61
C LEU A 201 -1.55 -16.73 12.17
N VAL A 202 -0.51 -17.03 11.39
CA VAL A 202 -0.63 -17.30 9.95
C VAL A 202 0.02 -18.64 9.63
N ALA A 203 -0.67 -19.47 8.87
CA ALA A 203 -0.17 -20.73 8.34
C ALA A 203 0.49 -20.53 6.97
N ALA A 204 1.57 -21.27 6.74
CA ALA A 204 2.20 -21.38 5.43
C ALA A 204 2.63 -22.82 5.12
N TRP A 205 2.52 -23.19 3.84
CA TRP A 205 3.00 -24.45 3.29
C TRP A 205 3.32 -24.29 1.80
N ARG A 206 3.94 -25.29 1.18
CA ARG A 206 4.07 -25.39 -0.28
C ARG A 206 3.27 -26.55 -0.83
N ASP A 207 2.69 -26.36 -2.01
CA ASP A 207 2.09 -27.45 -2.78
C ASP A 207 3.16 -28.29 -3.53
N GLU A 208 2.70 -29.27 -4.30
CA GLU A 208 3.55 -30.15 -5.11
C GLU A 208 4.33 -29.39 -6.20
N ASN A 209 3.84 -28.22 -6.63
CA ASN A 209 4.49 -27.36 -7.62
C ASN A 209 5.49 -26.38 -6.97
N GLY A 210 5.61 -26.40 -5.64
CA GLY A 210 6.45 -25.48 -4.88
C GLY A 210 5.84 -24.10 -4.67
N ILE A 211 4.55 -23.91 -4.98
CA ILE A 211 3.83 -22.66 -4.75
C ILE A 211 3.55 -22.52 -3.26
N ALA A 212 3.93 -21.38 -2.68
CA ALA A 212 3.67 -21.08 -1.28
C ALA A 212 2.20 -20.69 -1.09
N HIS A 213 1.52 -21.34 -0.17
CA HIS A 213 0.17 -20.97 0.25
C HIS A 213 0.23 -20.29 1.62
N ILE A 214 -0.51 -19.19 1.76
CA ILE A 214 -0.56 -18.38 2.99
C ILE A 214 -2.02 -18.25 3.45
N LEU A 215 -2.28 -18.62 4.69
CA LEU A 215 -3.62 -18.62 5.28
C LEU A 215 -3.58 -18.00 6.68
N VAL A 216 -4.36 -16.95 6.91
CA VAL A 216 -4.52 -16.35 8.24
C VAL A 216 -5.37 -17.29 9.10
N ASP A 217 -4.74 -18.01 10.03
CA ASP A 217 -5.40 -18.93 10.96
C ASP A 217 -6.21 -18.14 11.99
N ARG A 218 -5.62 -17.05 12.50
CA ARG A 218 -6.32 -16.08 13.34
C ARG A 218 -5.66 -14.70 13.29
N HIS A 219 -6.48 -13.66 13.23
CA HIS A 219 -6.10 -12.28 13.50
C HIS A 219 -7.20 -11.65 14.35
N ASP A 220 -6.83 -11.00 15.43
CA ASP A 220 -7.80 -10.45 16.38
C ASP A 220 -7.20 -9.29 17.18
N ARG A 221 -8.07 -8.48 17.79
CA ARG A 221 -7.67 -7.35 18.64
C ARG A 221 -7.06 -7.85 19.95
N GLY A 222 -6.11 -7.08 20.47
CA GLY A 222 -5.38 -7.45 21.69
C GLY A 222 -4.47 -8.66 21.50
N THR A 223 -3.81 -9.05 22.59
CA THR A 223 -2.90 -10.21 22.62
C THR A 223 -3.31 -11.29 23.61
N ASP A 224 -4.30 -11.04 24.47
CA ASP A 224 -4.72 -11.97 25.54
C ASP A 224 -5.22 -13.32 25.02
N TRP A 225 -5.70 -13.36 23.79
CA TRP A 225 -6.18 -14.58 23.14
C TRP A 225 -5.03 -15.48 22.66
N VAL A 226 -3.81 -14.95 22.49
CA VAL A 226 -2.70 -15.66 21.84
C VAL A 226 -2.32 -16.91 22.63
N ALA A 227 -1.91 -16.74 23.88
CA ALA A 227 -1.47 -17.86 24.71
C ALA A 227 -2.49 -19.02 24.85
N PRO A 228 -3.80 -18.76 25.13
CA PRO A 228 -4.78 -19.84 25.16
C PRO A 228 -5.07 -20.44 23.77
N TYR A 229 -4.93 -19.68 22.68
CA TYR A 229 -5.21 -20.17 21.33
C TYR A 229 -4.11 -21.06 20.76
N LEU A 230 -2.83 -20.78 21.04
CA LEU A 230 -1.71 -21.62 20.59
C LEU A 230 -1.80 -23.08 21.06
N LYS A 231 -2.55 -23.34 22.15
CA LYS A 231 -2.82 -24.69 22.64
C LYS A 231 -3.51 -25.59 21.63
N LYS A 232 -4.32 -25.02 20.73
CA LYS A 232 -5.03 -25.78 19.69
C LYS A 232 -4.07 -26.55 18.79
N HIS A 233 -2.88 -25.98 18.56
CA HIS A 233 -1.84 -26.53 17.68
C HIS A 233 -0.81 -27.40 18.43
N ALA A 234 -0.92 -27.48 19.76
CA ALA A 234 0.08 -28.16 20.58
C ALA A 234 0.04 -29.69 20.44
N LYS A 235 -1.17 -30.27 20.26
CA LYS A 235 -1.34 -31.73 20.10
C LYS A 235 -0.68 -32.23 18.82
N ASP A 236 -0.87 -31.50 17.73
CA ASP A 236 -0.34 -31.85 16.41
C ASP A 236 1.12 -31.40 16.22
N ARG A 237 1.70 -30.78 17.25
CA ARG A 237 3.12 -30.35 17.30
C ARG A 237 3.50 -29.47 16.10
N VAL A 238 2.55 -28.69 15.60
CA VAL A 238 2.76 -27.73 14.52
C VAL A 238 3.80 -26.72 14.98
N PRO A 239 4.91 -26.52 14.24
CA PRO A 239 5.94 -25.58 14.63
C PRO A 239 5.46 -24.14 14.42
N ILE A 240 5.70 -23.28 15.43
CA ILE A 240 5.24 -21.89 15.47
C ILE A 240 6.46 -20.97 15.57
N ALA A 241 6.80 -20.30 14.49
CA ALA A 241 7.86 -19.29 14.44
C ALA A 241 7.40 -17.96 15.04
N TYR A 242 8.30 -17.29 15.76
CA TYR A 242 8.05 -15.95 16.30
C TYR A 242 9.36 -15.17 16.48
N ASP A 243 9.33 -13.84 16.41
CA ASP A 243 10.52 -13.00 16.67
C ASP A 243 10.83 -12.96 18.17
N SER A 244 11.97 -13.54 18.57
CA SER A 244 12.39 -13.57 19.98
C SER A 244 12.77 -12.19 20.55
N PHE A 245 12.96 -11.18 19.70
CA PHE A 245 13.21 -9.80 20.12
C PHE A 245 11.93 -8.97 20.25
N SER A 246 10.77 -9.49 19.81
CA SER A 246 9.48 -8.84 20.06
C SER A 246 9.04 -9.10 21.49
N ALA A 247 9.19 -8.09 22.37
CA ALA A 247 8.87 -8.22 23.80
C ALA A 247 7.44 -8.70 24.04
N VAL A 248 6.46 -8.15 23.31
CA VAL A 248 5.04 -8.53 23.42
C VAL A 248 4.83 -9.98 23.00
N THR A 249 5.36 -10.37 21.83
CA THR A 249 5.20 -11.75 21.33
C THR A 249 5.88 -12.75 22.26
N GLN A 250 7.06 -12.42 22.79
CA GLN A 250 7.79 -13.26 23.73
C GLN A 250 7.03 -13.45 25.05
N VAL A 251 6.31 -12.43 25.54
CA VAL A 251 5.44 -12.56 26.74
C VAL A 251 4.32 -13.56 26.49
N GLU A 252 3.62 -13.47 25.36
CA GLU A 252 2.52 -14.40 25.03
C GLU A 252 3.02 -15.83 24.79
N VAL A 253 4.17 -15.98 24.12
CA VAL A 253 4.81 -17.29 23.95
C VAL A 253 5.20 -17.88 25.31
N ASN A 254 5.82 -17.11 26.20
CA ASN A 254 6.18 -17.59 27.55
C ASN A 254 4.96 -18.02 28.37
N LYS A 255 3.81 -17.33 28.23
CA LYS A 255 2.53 -17.75 28.84
C LYS A 255 2.06 -19.08 28.24
N ALA A 256 2.13 -19.24 26.92
CA ALA A 256 1.71 -20.44 26.22
C ALA A 256 2.59 -21.66 26.57
N GLU A 257 3.91 -21.48 26.68
CA GLU A 257 4.87 -22.55 26.97
C GLU A 257 4.73 -23.13 28.39
N LYS A 258 4.19 -22.36 29.33
CA LYS A 258 3.86 -22.81 30.70
C LYS A 258 2.61 -23.68 30.76
N SER A 259 1.90 -23.82 29.64
CA SER A 259 0.64 -24.56 29.60
C SER A 259 0.82 -26.02 29.17
N ALA A 260 -0.15 -26.86 29.52
CA ALA A 260 -0.25 -28.24 29.07
C ALA A 260 -1.50 -28.41 28.19
N PRO A 261 -1.38 -28.98 26.99
CA PRO A 261 -0.15 -29.36 26.28
C PRO A 261 0.69 -28.15 25.85
N ARG A 262 2.03 -28.30 25.87
CA ARG A 262 2.98 -27.24 25.48
C ARG A 262 3.06 -27.11 23.95
N PRO A 263 2.77 -25.93 23.36
CA PRO A 263 2.95 -25.69 21.92
C PRO A 263 4.41 -25.84 21.48
N ARG A 264 4.63 -26.19 20.22
CA ARG A 264 5.98 -26.26 19.63
C ARG A 264 6.36 -24.89 19.05
N THR A 265 7.03 -24.08 19.85
CA THR A 265 7.49 -22.73 19.50
C THR A 265 8.94 -22.74 19.03
N GLU A 266 9.26 -21.95 18.00
CA GLU A 266 10.57 -21.89 17.35
C GLU A 266 11.04 -20.42 17.30
N PRO A 267 11.90 -19.97 18.24
CA PRO A 267 12.34 -18.58 18.31
C PRO A 267 13.20 -18.19 17.11
N GLN A 268 12.86 -17.05 16.48
CA GLN A 268 13.53 -16.52 15.31
C GLN A 268 14.44 -15.35 15.68
N ARG A 269 15.70 -15.40 15.25
CA ARG A 269 16.66 -14.30 15.41
C ARG A 269 16.56 -13.33 14.23
N THR A 270 17.10 -12.12 14.38
CA THR A 270 17.09 -11.06 13.35
C THR A 270 17.55 -11.52 11.96
N ALA A 271 18.51 -12.46 11.87
CA ALA A 271 18.94 -13.02 10.58
C ALA A 271 17.79 -13.73 9.85
N PHE A 272 16.99 -14.51 10.57
CA PHE A 272 15.83 -15.23 10.05
C PHE A 272 14.68 -14.28 9.70
N ILE A 273 14.49 -13.19 10.45
CA ILE A 273 13.48 -12.17 10.09
C ILE A 273 13.79 -11.54 8.72
N LYS A 274 15.07 -11.23 8.46
CA LYS A 274 15.51 -10.70 7.16
C LYS A 274 15.33 -11.72 6.04
N GLN A 275 15.68 -12.99 6.30
CA GLN A 275 15.51 -14.07 5.33
C GLN A 275 14.04 -14.32 5.00
N ALA A 276 13.16 -14.33 6.01
CA ALA A 276 11.72 -14.45 5.85
C ALA A 276 11.14 -13.35 4.95
N ALA A 277 11.51 -12.09 5.21
CA ALA A 277 11.05 -10.96 4.41
C ALA A 277 11.54 -11.04 2.95
N ALA A 278 12.80 -11.40 2.74
CA ALA A 278 13.35 -11.58 1.40
C ALA A 278 12.71 -12.75 0.65
N LEU A 279 12.49 -13.88 1.32
CA LEU A 279 11.86 -15.08 0.75
C LEU A 279 10.44 -14.80 0.27
N LEU A 280 9.60 -14.20 1.12
CA LEU A 280 8.22 -13.89 0.75
C LEU A 280 8.15 -12.89 -0.41
N MET A 281 9.01 -11.87 -0.42
CA MET A 281 9.08 -10.92 -1.54
C MET A 281 9.54 -11.58 -2.84
N ASP A 282 10.53 -12.48 -2.78
CA ASP A 282 11.00 -13.20 -3.96
C ASP A 282 9.88 -14.10 -4.53
N ASP A 283 9.21 -14.87 -3.68
CA ASP A 283 8.10 -15.72 -4.14
C ASP A 283 6.93 -14.89 -4.70
N LEU A 284 6.57 -13.76 -4.08
CA LEU A 284 5.54 -12.85 -4.62
C LEU A 284 5.91 -12.31 -6.00
N ASN A 285 7.14 -11.80 -6.15
CA ASN A 285 7.60 -11.21 -7.41
C ASN A 285 7.69 -12.24 -8.55
N ASN A 286 7.92 -13.51 -8.22
CA ASN A 286 7.98 -14.60 -9.19
C ASN A 286 6.65 -15.34 -9.37
N GLY A 287 5.55 -14.86 -8.79
CA GLY A 287 4.23 -15.49 -8.92
C GLY A 287 4.14 -16.88 -8.26
N ARG A 288 4.90 -17.11 -7.19
CA ARG A 288 4.97 -18.38 -6.44
C ARG A 288 4.26 -18.32 -5.10
N VAL A 289 3.25 -17.46 -4.97
CA VAL A 289 2.44 -17.31 -3.76
C VAL A 289 0.96 -17.38 -4.11
N ILE A 290 0.19 -18.06 -3.26
CA ILE A 290 -1.26 -18.03 -3.20
C ILE A 290 -1.69 -17.59 -1.80
N HIS A 291 -2.53 -16.55 -1.71
CA HIS A 291 -3.24 -16.17 -0.50
C HIS A 291 -4.76 -16.24 -0.72
N TYR A 292 -5.52 -16.49 0.35
CA TYR A 292 -6.98 -16.71 0.23
C TYR A 292 -7.81 -15.43 0.43
N ASP A 293 -7.29 -14.30 -0.06
CA ASP A 293 -7.94 -12.98 -0.02
C ASP A 293 -8.49 -12.57 1.36
N GLN A 294 -7.79 -12.96 2.43
CA GLN A 294 -8.23 -12.70 3.80
C GLN A 294 -7.91 -11.26 4.21
N GLY A 295 -8.93 -10.51 4.64
CA GLY A 295 -8.84 -9.08 4.95
C GLY A 295 -7.67 -8.63 5.84
N PRO A 296 -7.30 -9.35 6.93
CA PRO A 296 -6.13 -8.97 7.74
C PRO A 296 -4.82 -8.93 6.97
N LEU A 297 -4.62 -9.88 6.05
CA LEU A 297 -3.39 -9.95 5.25
C LEU A 297 -3.39 -8.86 4.15
N ASN A 298 -4.54 -8.62 3.52
CA ASN A 298 -4.68 -7.55 2.51
C ASN A 298 -4.38 -6.17 3.10
N ARG A 299 -4.98 -5.82 4.25
CA ARG A 299 -4.71 -4.54 4.92
C ARG A 299 -3.25 -4.39 5.35
N ALA A 300 -2.63 -5.48 5.83
CA ALA A 300 -1.21 -5.46 6.19
C ALA A 300 -0.31 -5.12 4.99
N VAL A 301 -0.66 -5.59 3.79
CA VAL A 301 0.08 -5.30 2.55
C VAL A 301 -0.05 -3.84 2.13
N GLU A 302 -1.22 -3.22 2.34
CA GLU A 302 -1.51 -1.82 1.99
C GLU A 302 -0.68 -0.81 2.79
N VAL A 303 -0.16 -1.18 3.97
CA VAL A 303 0.57 -0.26 4.86
C VAL A 303 2.01 -0.70 5.13
N ALA A 304 2.46 -1.79 4.49
CA ALA A 304 3.79 -2.33 4.68
C ALA A 304 4.87 -1.56 3.89
N VAL A 305 5.98 -1.25 4.56
CA VAL A 305 7.16 -0.60 3.99
C VAL A 305 8.43 -1.42 4.23
N LYS A 306 9.54 -1.07 3.56
CA LYS A 306 10.86 -1.64 3.90
C LYS A 306 11.41 -0.97 5.15
N ARG A 307 11.60 -1.72 6.21
CA ARG A 307 12.37 -1.28 7.39
C ARG A 307 13.82 -1.72 7.25
N LYS A 308 14.75 -0.77 7.37
CA LYS A 308 16.19 -1.07 7.42
C LYS A 308 16.52 -1.87 8.69
N VAL A 309 17.26 -2.97 8.54
CA VAL A 309 17.72 -3.83 9.63
C VAL A 309 19.23 -4.05 9.49
N GLY A 310 19.99 -3.28 10.27
CA GLY A 310 21.45 -3.24 10.17
C GLY A 310 21.96 -2.54 8.91
N MET A 311 23.20 -2.83 8.50
CA MET A 311 23.85 -2.13 7.39
C MET A 311 23.38 -2.62 6.00
N PHE A 312 23.17 -3.93 5.84
CA PHE A 312 22.88 -4.59 4.55
C PHE A 312 21.63 -5.48 4.61
N GLY A 313 20.62 -5.09 5.38
CA GLY A 313 19.43 -5.91 5.58
C GLY A 313 18.16 -5.09 5.67
N TRP A 314 17.04 -5.73 5.35
CA TRP A 314 15.72 -5.14 5.50
C TRP A 314 14.73 -6.21 5.98
N ALA A 315 13.64 -5.76 6.58
CA ALA A 315 12.48 -6.58 6.93
C ALA A 315 11.21 -5.77 6.69
N PHE A 316 10.05 -6.42 6.76
CA PHE A 316 8.77 -5.70 6.75
C PHE A 316 8.73 -4.67 7.89
N GLY A 317 8.15 -3.53 7.58
CA GLY A 317 8.09 -2.33 8.40
C GLY A 317 6.73 -1.69 8.32
N ARG A 318 6.41 -0.89 9.33
CA ARG A 318 5.19 -0.09 9.42
C ARG A 318 5.47 1.30 8.86
N SER A 319 4.51 1.90 8.16
CA SER A 319 4.64 3.28 7.70
C SER A 319 4.42 4.26 8.87
N LEU A 320 3.39 3.99 9.67
CA LEU A 320 3.03 4.68 10.90
C LEU A 320 3.11 3.72 12.10
N ALA A 321 3.22 4.23 13.33
CA ALA A 321 3.42 3.38 14.50
C ALA A 321 2.24 2.43 14.76
N GLU A 322 1.03 2.90 14.43
CA GLU A 322 -0.25 2.23 14.58
C GLU A 322 -0.60 1.23 13.47
N ASP A 323 0.17 1.20 12.38
CA ASP A 323 -0.11 0.32 11.25
C ASP A 323 0.00 -1.16 11.63
N ASP A 324 -1.06 -1.91 11.33
CA ASP A 324 -1.10 -3.34 11.61
C ASP A 324 -0.57 -4.16 10.42
N ILE A 325 0.73 -4.48 10.47
CA ILE A 325 1.38 -5.40 9.54
C ILE A 325 1.54 -6.82 10.09
N THR A 326 0.93 -7.15 11.24
CA THR A 326 1.23 -8.38 11.99
C THR A 326 1.00 -9.64 11.15
N ALA A 327 -0.05 -9.66 10.33
CA ALA A 327 -0.35 -10.78 9.43
C ALA A 327 0.74 -11.00 8.37
N LEU A 328 1.30 -9.94 7.79
CA LEU A 328 2.36 -10.04 6.78
C LEU A 328 3.68 -10.51 7.41
N GLU A 329 4.05 -9.95 8.57
CA GLU A 329 5.23 -10.40 9.31
C GLU A 329 5.09 -11.88 9.69
N ALA A 330 3.94 -12.29 10.23
CA ALA A 330 3.63 -13.67 10.58
C ALA A 330 3.69 -14.62 9.37
N ALA A 331 3.12 -14.21 8.22
CA ALA A 331 3.18 -14.98 6.98
C ALA A 331 4.62 -15.28 6.55
N SER A 332 5.48 -14.26 6.59
CA SER A 332 6.89 -14.39 6.21
C SER A 332 7.66 -15.37 7.11
N LEU A 333 7.39 -15.34 8.42
CA LEU A 333 8.01 -16.24 9.39
C LEU A 333 7.52 -17.67 9.24
N ALA A 334 6.22 -17.86 9.01
CA ALA A 334 5.62 -19.15 8.74
C ALA A 334 6.26 -19.80 7.51
N LEU A 335 6.35 -19.07 6.40
CA LEU A 335 6.90 -19.58 5.14
C LEU A 335 8.36 -19.99 5.28
N ARG A 336 9.18 -19.13 5.90
CA ARG A 336 10.60 -19.42 6.13
C ARG A 336 10.79 -20.67 7.00
N LEU A 337 10.00 -20.80 8.06
CA LEU A 337 10.06 -21.96 8.94
C LEU A 337 9.64 -23.23 8.21
N PHE A 338 8.59 -23.16 7.39
CA PHE A 338 8.14 -24.29 6.57
C PHE A 338 9.25 -24.81 5.65
N ASP A 339 9.97 -23.91 4.98
CA ASP A 339 11.06 -24.29 4.05
C ASP A 339 12.27 -24.94 4.75
N GLU A 340 12.43 -24.74 6.06
CA GLU A 340 13.43 -25.43 6.87
C GLU A 340 12.96 -26.78 7.43
N MET A 341 11.67 -27.08 7.32
CA MET A 341 11.14 -28.36 7.79
C MET A 341 11.60 -29.51 6.88
N PRO A 342 11.86 -30.71 7.44
CA PRO A 342 12.13 -31.88 6.62
C PRO A 342 10.93 -32.16 5.71
N LYS A 343 11.17 -32.42 4.42
CA LYS A 343 10.10 -32.85 3.50
C LYS A 343 9.38 -34.07 4.08
N LYS A 344 8.04 -34.06 4.06
CA LYS A 344 7.21 -35.22 4.47
C LYS A 344 7.69 -36.42 3.65
N ARG A 345 8.20 -37.46 4.31
CA ARG A 345 8.53 -38.73 3.64
C ARG A 345 7.21 -39.31 3.15
N GLU A 346 7.03 -39.40 1.84
CA GLU A 346 5.99 -40.27 1.28
C GLU A 346 6.33 -41.70 1.66
N PHE A 347 5.57 -42.28 2.59
CA PHE A 347 5.56 -43.72 2.72
C PHE A 347 4.86 -44.24 1.47
N MET A 348 5.64 -44.65 0.47
CA MET A 348 5.13 -45.51 -0.59
C MET A 348 4.44 -46.69 0.10
N SER A 349 3.12 -46.76 0.01
CA SER A 349 2.42 -47.99 0.31
C SER A 349 2.89 -49.02 -0.72
N MET A 350 3.79 -49.92 -0.33
CA MET A 350 3.95 -51.18 -1.02
C MET A 350 2.60 -51.89 -0.94
N VAL A 351 1.82 -51.79 -2.00
CA VAL A 351 0.72 -52.70 -2.26
C VAL A 351 1.36 -54.05 -2.58
N ALA A 352 1.16 -55.01 -1.69
CA ALA A 352 1.37 -56.43 -1.93
C ALA A 352 0.06 -57.05 -2.41
#